data_AF-A0A8I0L9F9-F1
#
_entry.id   AF-A0A8I0L9F9-F1
#
_cell.length_a   1.000
_cell.length_b   1.000
_cell.length_c   1.000
_cell.angle_alpha   90.00
_cell.angle_beta   90.00
_cell.angle_gamma   90.00
#
_symmetry.space_group_name_H-M   'P 1'
#
loop_
_entity.id
_entity.type
_entity.pdbx_description
1 polymer ?
#
loop_
_entity_poly.entity_id
_entity_poly.type
_entity_poly.pdbx_seq_one_letter_code
_entity_poly.pdbx_strand_id
1 'polypeptide(L)'
;LSTSWGLGQIMGFNYQLCGCQSVDEMIQKMSESHEMQLEMMYHFLYNSGLVKHLKAKDWDAFAKGYNGPGYKDNNYDQKLR
;
A
#
# COMPACT_ATOMS: atom_id res chain seq x y z
N LEU A 1 15.83 -1.79 -2.87
CA LEU A 1 14.46 -1.52 -2.35
C LEU A 1 13.39 -1.92 -3.38
N SER A 2 13.59 -3.00 -4.14
CA SER A 2 12.78 -3.31 -5.35
C SER A 2 11.95 -4.58 -5.21
N THR A 3 11.64 -4.96 -3.97
CA THR A 3 10.80 -6.10 -3.62
C THR A 3 9.53 -5.57 -2.95
N SER A 4 8.37 -6.10 -3.35
CA SER A 4 7.09 -5.89 -2.69
C SER A 4 6.93 -6.86 -1.52
N TRP A 5 6.32 -6.39 -0.43
CA TRP A 5 6.20 -7.18 0.80
C TRP A 5 4.75 -7.24 1.33
N GLY A 6 4.44 -8.39 1.94
CA GLY A 6 3.16 -8.66 2.61
C GLY A 6 1.93 -8.72 1.69
N LEU A 7 0.76 -8.85 2.30
CA LEU A 7 -0.55 -8.90 1.63
C LEU A 7 -0.78 -7.71 0.69
N GLY A 8 -0.38 -6.50 1.11
CA GLY A 8 -0.53 -5.28 0.34
C GLY A 8 0.46 -5.14 -0.83
N GLN A 9 1.45 -6.03 -0.93
CA GLN A 9 2.52 -5.96 -1.93
C GLN A 9 3.18 -4.57 -2.00
N ILE A 10 3.51 -4.00 -0.84
CA ILE A 10 4.07 -2.64 -0.75
C ILE A 10 5.56 -2.70 -1.09
N MET A 11 5.99 -1.87 -2.05
CA MET A 11 7.40 -1.79 -2.44
C MET A 11 8.27 -1.29 -1.27
N GLY A 12 9.41 -1.95 -1.05
CA GLY A 12 10.30 -1.65 0.08
C GLY A 12 10.82 -0.20 0.14
N PHE A 13 10.81 0.55 -0.96
CA PHE A 13 11.16 1.98 -0.94
C PHE A 13 10.12 2.85 -0.21
N ASN A 14 8.91 2.33 0.02
CA ASN A 14 7.85 2.99 0.78
C ASN A 14 7.93 2.74 2.29
N TYR A 15 9.04 2.19 2.82
CA TYR A 15 9.16 1.86 4.25
C TYR A 15 8.82 3.04 5.18
N GLN A 16 9.17 4.27 4.80
CA GLN A 16 8.83 5.48 5.55
C GLN A 16 7.31 5.73 5.60
N LEU A 17 6.61 5.50 4.50
CA LEU A 17 5.15 5.60 4.45
C LEU A 17 4.48 4.50 5.29
N CYS A 18 5.11 3.34 5.44
CA CYS A 18 4.69 2.30 6.37
C CYS A 18 4.96 2.65 7.85
N GLY A 19 5.57 3.81 8.15
CA GLY A 19 5.91 4.22 9.51
C GLY A 19 7.18 3.56 10.07
N CYS A 20 8.03 3.00 9.20
CA CYS A 20 9.29 2.38 9.60
C CYS A 20 10.48 3.34 9.40
N GLN A 21 11.49 3.20 10.23
CA GLN A 21 12.75 3.96 10.17
C GLN A 21 13.72 3.41 9.12
N SER A 22 13.57 2.13 8.75
CA SER A 22 14.37 1.48 7.71
C SER A 22 13.56 0.43 6.95
N VAL A 23 14.10 -0.02 5.81
CA VAL A 23 13.52 -1.17 5.09
C VAL A 23 13.64 -2.47 5.89
N ASP A 24 14.70 -2.63 6.68
CA ASP A 24 14.90 -3.84 7.48
C ASP A 24 13.82 -3.96 8.57
N GLU A 25 13.45 -2.83 9.20
CA GLU A 25 12.32 -2.78 10.15
C GLU A 25 11.00 -3.15 9.46
N MET A 26 10.75 -2.63 8.25
CA MET A 26 9.56 -3.00 7.46
C MET A 26 9.53 -4.50 7.17
N ILE A 27 10.67 -5.08 6.76
CA ILE A 27 10.79 -6.52 6.46
C ILE A 27 10.54 -7.34 7.72
N GLN A 28 11.14 -6.95 8.85
CA GLN A 28 10.96 -7.64 10.12
C GLN A 28 9.48 -7.66 10.53
N LYS A 29 8.81 -6.50 10.54
CA LYS A 29 7.39 -6.40 10.88
C LYS A 29 6.52 -7.22 9.92
N MET A 30 6.72 -7.07 8.61
CA MET A 30 5.92 -7.82 7.63
C MET A 30 6.15 -9.34 7.66
N SER A 31 7.28 -9.80 8.20
CA SER A 31 7.58 -11.23 8.37
C SER A 31 7.04 -11.81 9.68
N GLU A 32 6.66 -10.97 10.64
CA GLU A 32 6.21 -11.38 11.96
C GLU A 32 4.82 -12.00 11.92
N SER A 33 3.85 -11.32 11.28
CA SER A 33 2.47 -11.80 11.22
C SER A 33 1.64 -11.12 10.13
N HIS A 34 0.46 -11.68 9.87
CA HIS A 34 -0.52 -11.06 8.96
C HIS A 34 -1.08 -9.75 9.54
N GLU A 35 -1.21 -9.65 10.87
CA GLU A 35 -1.63 -8.44 11.58
C GLU A 35 -0.64 -7.30 11.33
N MET A 36 0.67 -7.58 11.40
CA MET A 36 1.70 -6.58 11.10
C MET A 36 1.67 -6.17 9.62
N GLN A 37 1.39 -7.10 8.71
CA GLN A 37 1.21 -6.75 7.29
C GLN A 37 0.00 -5.81 7.08
N LEU A 38 -1.10 -6.03 7.79
CA LEU A 38 -2.28 -5.15 7.77
C LEU A 38 -1.99 -3.79 8.38
N GLU A 39 -1.25 -3.74 9.49
CA GLU A 39 -0.84 -2.49 10.14
C GLU A 39 0.05 -1.65 9.21
N MET A 40 1.04 -2.27 8.57
CA MET A 40 1.90 -1.58 7.59
C MET A 40 1.09 -1.07 6.39
N MET A 41 0.10 -1.84 5.93
CA MET A 41 -0.80 -1.40 4.87
C MET A 41 -1.66 -0.21 5.31
N TYR A 42 -2.18 -0.21 6.55
CA TYR A 42 -2.90 0.93 7.11
C TYR A 42 -2.02 2.19 7.12
N HIS A 43 -0.81 2.10 7.66
CA HIS A 43 0.12 3.24 7.69
C HIS A 43 0.44 3.76 6.29
N PHE A 44 0.72 2.85 5.35
CA PHE A 44 0.97 3.23 3.96
C PHE A 44 -0.21 3.99 3.36
N LEU A 45 -1.43 3.49 3.50
CA LEU A 45 -2.64 4.14 2.97
C LEU A 45 -2.90 5.49 3.65
N TYR A 46 -2.69 5.59 4.94
CA TYR A 46 -2.91 6.82 5.70
C TYR A 46 -1.88 7.89 5.31
N ASN A 47 -0.60 7.55 5.33
CA ASN A 47 0.51 8.48 5.06
C ASN A 47 0.62 8.87 3.58
N SER A 48 0.21 8.01 2.66
CA SER A 48 0.08 8.35 1.22
C SER A 48 -1.15 9.20 0.91
N GLY A 49 -2.05 9.41 1.87
CA GLY A 49 -3.29 10.16 1.69
C GLY A 49 -4.36 9.42 0.88
N LEU A 50 -4.20 8.12 0.63
CA LEU A 50 -5.14 7.31 -0.15
C LEU A 50 -6.44 7.01 0.61
N VAL A 51 -6.42 7.08 1.94
CA VAL A 51 -7.62 6.86 2.78
C VAL A 51 -8.78 7.77 2.38
N LYS A 52 -8.52 9.00 1.91
CA LYS A 52 -9.60 9.92 1.47
C LYS A 52 -10.36 9.39 0.26
N HIS A 53 -9.66 8.80 -0.71
CA HIS A 53 -10.26 8.21 -1.91
C HIS A 53 -11.02 6.93 -1.57
N LEU A 54 -10.46 6.11 -0.67
CA LEU A 54 -11.12 4.91 -0.17
C LEU A 54 -12.44 5.25 0.53
N LYS A 55 -12.45 6.26 1.41
CA LYS A 55 -13.67 6.73 2.10
C LYS A 55 -14.71 7.31 1.15
N ALA A 56 -14.26 8.04 0.13
CA ALA A 56 -15.13 8.62 -0.89
C ALA A 56 -15.64 7.60 -1.93
N LYS A 57 -15.17 6.33 -1.87
CA LYS A 57 -15.38 5.31 -2.91
C LYS A 57 -14.94 5.80 -4.30
N ASP A 58 -13.92 6.64 -4.33
CA ASP A 58 -13.29 7.12 -5.56
C ASP A 58 -12.25 6.09 -6.02
N TRP A 59 -12.76 5.04 -6.66
CA TRP A 59 -11.96 3.88 -7.08
C TRP A 59 -10.92 4.22 -8.15
N ASP A 60 -11.20 5.23 -8.98
CA ASP A 60 -10.29 5.69 -10.02
C ASP A 60 -9.05 6.35 -9.38
N ALA A 61 -9.26 7.33 -8.50
CA ALA A 61 -8.17 8.00 -7.81
C ALA A 61 -7.44 7.07 -6.84
N PHE A 62 -8.15 6.18 -6.14
CA PHE A 62 -7.53 5.18 -5.27
C PHE A 62 -6.66 4.21 -6.08
N ALA A 63 -7.18 3.62 -7.15
CA ALA A 63 -6.45 2.67 -7.96
C ALA A 63 -5.22 3.30 -8.62
N LYS A 64 -5.34 4.54 -9.12
CA LYS A 64 -4.23 5.32 -9.66
C LYS A 64 -3.15 5.60 -8.62
N GLY A 65 -3.55 5.98 -7.41
CA GLY A 65 -2.63 6.30 -6.33
C GLY A 65 -1.90 5.07 -5.77
N TYR A 66 -2.59 3.93 -5.69
CA TYR A 66 -2.02 2.68 -5.16
C TYR A 66 -1.18 1.93 -6.19
N ASN A 67 -1.67 1.79 -7.43
CA ASN A 67 -1.07 0.94 -8.47
C ASN A 67 -0.28 1.75 -9.52
N GLY A 68 -0.30 3.07 -9.45
CA GLY A 68 0.36 3.96 -10.40
C GLY A 68 -0.48 4.28 -11.64
N PRO A 69 0.06 5.07 -12.59
CA PRO A 69 -0.68 5.60 -13.74
C PRO A 69 -1.20 4.52 -14.71
N GLY A 70 -0.57 3.34 -14.74
CA GLY A 70 -0.99 2.19 -15.56
C GLY A 70 -2.10 1.33 -14.95
N TYR A 71 -2.77 1.79 -13.88
CA TYR A 71 -3.78 0.98 -13.18
C TYR A 71 -4.93 0.48 -14.07
N LYS A 72 -5.26 1.23 -15.14
CA LYS A 72 -6.32 0.88 -16.09
C LYS A 72 -6.00 -0.36 -16.91
N ASP A 73 -4.71 -0.61 -17.21
CA ASP A 73 -4.29 -1.78 -17.99
C ASP A 73 -4.65 -3.10 -17.29
N ASN A 74 -4.76 -3.05 -15.95
CA ASN A 74 -5.12 -4.18 -15.10
C ASN A 74 -6.55 -4.09 -14.54
N ASN A 75 -7.33 -3.09 -14.96
CA ASN A 75 -8.71 -2.81 -14.51
C ASN A 75 -8.83 -2.72 -12.97
N TYR A 76 -7.84 -2.16 -12.28
CA TYR A 76 -7.85 -2.12 -10.81
C TYR A 76 -9.03 -1.32 -10.25
N ASP A 77 -9.41 -0.22 -10.89
CA ASP A 77 -10.56 0.61 -10.53
C ASP A 77 -11.90 -0.13 -10.64
N GLN A 78 -12.03 -1.07 -11.58
CA GLN A 78 -13.24 -1.86 -11.73
C GLN A 78 -13.29 -3.03 -10.73
N LYS A 79 -12.14 -3.62 -10.41
CA LYS A 79 -12.02 -4.73 -9.44
C LYS A 79 -12.30 -4.30 -8.00
N LEU A 80 -12.13 -3.02 -7.67
CA LEU A 80 -12.34 -2.46 -6.33
C LEU A 80 -13.78 -2.03 -6.04
N ARG A 81 -14.68 -2.08 -7.04
CA ARG A 81 -16.08 -1.66 -6.92
C ARG A 81 -16.94 -2.60 -6.11
#